data_AF-A0A841TES4-F1
#
_entry.id   AF-A0A841TES4-F1
#
_cell.length_a   1.000
_cell.length_b   1.000
_cell.length_c   1.000
_cell.angle_alpha   90.00
_cell.angle_beta   90.00
_cell.angle_gamma   90.00
#
_symmetry.space_group_name_H-M   'P 1'
#
loop_
_entity.id
_entity.type
_entity.pdbx_description
1 polymer ?
#
loop_
_entity_poly.entity_id
_entity_poly.type
_entity_poly.pdbx_seq_one_letter_code
_entity_poly.pdbx_strand_id
1 'polypeptide(L)'
;MNIPTELTLTDEQWSRLTQFVAEQFDDLTIKRGYQYYKQGRVVAFQAAGDGEMKAIVSGSEVYDVNIFLDKLSRSDCDCPVGRPCKHMVAVLMTVAEQAGRSVHVLANAKMNFAARPALEGSAIEKRGAKRETPLLKAEHQAALLPGMSVPQWHDWFELCVEPLLDHTRNPHYVKQAWANIQRWKPALTAAADRLFELNAYLFLLSKLTSEAFLGYFTNIAASDVKQAAMQCLENELPLAAEPDQTARLLETADYVRRRLLFKSPHSDHFSAPYFELWSRWIPPQADGADLYDAELAALKSAADSYGADLNRTAWLTARSWIHLLRGEDREARDSLAEAGSPTPRDVLRLLRRLYELQAWERLADWLAGCAVFLDGYRRDVLAEYAQLWETAVRQRPEEEARMWRAIVGLLPRSGQIYEEKLLAFGKWRQWIDYQLSSGHDPLDFRAADLQPIEKADPEALLPFYHQAVERYVLLKNRDGYKQAVKLLKRLAKLYKKTKREDRWAYFFETFVDRHSRLRALQEELRKGKLIL
;
A
#
# COMPACT_ATOMS: atom_id res chain seq x y z
N MET A 1 -3.42 4.88 -38.55
CA MET A 1 -4.74 5.50 -38.78
C MET A 1 -4.71 6.87 -38.14
N ASN A 2 -5.33 7.84 -38.81
CA ASN A 2 -5.21 9.29 -38.63
C ASN A 2 -5.28 9.78 -37.18
N ILE A 3 -4.40 10.73 -36.86
CA ILE A 3 -4.44 11.57 -35.65
C ILE A 3 -5.78 12.33 -35.68
N PRO A 4 -6.70 12.16 -34.69
CA PRO A 4 -7.86 13.01 -34.60
C PRO A 4 -7.46 14.33 -33.95
N THR A 5 -7.91 15.41 -34.57
CA THR A 5 -8.02 16.78 -34.06
C THR A 5 -8.42 16.78 -32.58
N GLU A 6 -7.66 17.45 -31.71
CA GLU A 6 -8.03 17.63 -30.30
C GLU A 6 -9.41 18.30 -30.21
N LEU A 7 -10.41 17.58 -29.70
CA LEU A 7 -11.74 18.11 -29.46
C LEU A 7 -11.66 19.06 -28.25
N THR A 8 -11.87 20.37 -28.42
CA THR A 8 -11.88 21.32 -27.30
C THR A 8 -13.29 21.81 -26.99
N LEU A 9 -13.77 21.61 -25.76
CA LEU A 9 -15.04 22.15 -25.28
C LEU A 9 -14.80 23.42 -24.44
N THR A 10 -15.48 24.52 -24.79
CA THR A 10 -15.48 25.73 -23.95
C THR A 10 -16.21 25.48 -22.62
N ASP A 11 -15.94 26.31 -21.60
CA ASP A 11 -16.61 26.18 -20.29
C ASP A 11 -18.13 26.34 -20.40
N GLU A 12 -18.59 27.17 -21.35
CA GLU A 12 -20.02 27.38 -21.60
C GLU A 12 -20.66 26.15 -22.24
N GLN A 13 -20.00 25.53 -23.24
CA GLN A 13 -20.45 24.27 -23.84
C GLN A 13 -20.46 23.12 -22.83
N TRP A 14 -19.45 23.06 -21.96
CA TRP A 14 -19.35 22.06 -20.90
C TRP A 14 -20.48 22.20 -19.86
N SER A 15 -20.77 23.43 -19.44
CA SER A 15 -21.90 23.71 -18.53
C SER A 15 -23.24 23.29 -19.14
N ARG A 16 -23.50 23.63 -20.41
CA ARG A 16 -24.73 23.20 -21.12
C ARG A 16 -24.83 21.69 -21.25
N LEU A 17 -23.72 21.00 -21.52
CA LEU A 17 -23.68 19.55 -21.65
C LEU A 17 -23.96 18.86 -20.30
N THR A 18 -23.36 19.34 -19.21
CA THR A 18 -23.60 18.80 -17.85
C THR A 18 -25.04 19.02 -17.39
N GLN A 19 -25.62 20.20 -17.68
CA GLN A 19 -27.04 20.50 -17.43
C GLN A 19 -27.96 19.58 -18.24
N PHE A 20 -27.70 19.42 -19.53
CA PHE A 20 -28.47 18.54 -20.40
C PHE A 20 -28.46 17.09 -19.91
N VAL A 21 -27.31 16.58 -19.42
CA VAL A 21 -27.22 15.23 -18.87
C VAL A 21 -28.05 15.09 -17.58
N ALA A 22 -28.03 16.11 -16.71
CA ALA A 22 -28.79 16.10 -15.47
C ALA A 22 -30.32 16.14 -15.70
N GLU A 23 -30.77 16.91 -16.69
CA GLU A 23 -32.19 17.11 -16.99
C GLU A 23 -32.80 15.97 -17.79
N GLN A 24 -32.06 15.41 -18.77
CA GLN A 24 -32.63 14.52 -19.77
C GLN A 24 -32.40 13.03 -19.49
N PHE A 25 -31.49 12.66 -18.58
CA PHE A 25 -31.20 11.25 -18.27
C PHE A 25 -31.51 10.97 -16.80
N ASP A 26 -32.15 9.83 -16.51
CA ASP A 26 -32.34 9.35 -15.16
C ASP A 26 -31.05 8.71 -14.59
N ASP A 27 -30.94 8.66 -13.26
CA ASP A 27 -29.75 8.17 -12.57
C ASP A 27 -29.36 6.75 -12.96
N LEU A 28 -30.35 5.89 -13.22
CA LEU A 28 -30.13 4.52 -13.62
C LEU A 28 -29.50 4.45 -15.02
N THR A 29 -29.95 5.28 -15.96
CA THR A 29 -29.38 5.37 -17.31
C THR A 29 -27.98 5.96 -17.29
N ILE A 30 -27.72 6.97 -16.46
CA ILE A 30 -26.39 7.56 -16.29
C ILE A 30 -25.40 6.51 -15.76
N LYS A 31 -25.77 5.78 -14.69
CA LYS A 31 -24.92 4.72 -14.12
C LYS A 31 -24.63 3.60 -15.12
N ARG A 32 -25.63 3.18 -15.90
CA ARG A 32 -25.46 2.16 -16.94
C ARG A 32 -24.58 2.65 -18.09
N GLY A 33 -24.73 3.91 -18.50
CA GLY A 33 -23.86 4.52 -19.51
C GLY A 33 -22.40 4.63 -19.05
N TYR A 34 -22.18 5.01 -17.79
CA TYR A 34 -20.85 5.02 -17.18
C TYR A 34 -20.19 3.64 -17.17
N GLN A 35 -20.96 2.57 -16.89
CA GLN A 35 -20.46 1.20 -16.99
C GLN A 35 -20.07 0.82 -18.42
N TYR A 36 -20.86 1.23 -19.43
CA TYR A 36 -20.56 0.94 -20.84
C TYR A 36 -19.29 1.65 -21.30
N TYR A 37 -19.12 2.92 -20.91
CA TYR A 37 -17.90 3.68 -21.14
C TYR A 37 -16.68 3.01 -20.47
N LYS A 38 -16.76 2.67 -19.18
CA LYS A 38 -15.66 2.02 -18.44
C LYS A 38 -15.26 0.65 -19.01
N GLN A 39 -16.21 -0.06 -19.62
CA GLN A 39 -15.98 -1.35 -20.27
C GLN A 39 -15.45 -1.22 -21.70
N GLY A 40 -15.17 0.00 -22.19
CA GLY A 40 -14.65 0.22 -23.53
C GLY A 40 -15.65 -0.15 -24.64
N ARG A 41 -16.95 -0.08 -24.36
CA ARG A 41 -17.99 -0.49 -25.33
C ARG A 41 -18.23 0.52 -26.45
N VAL A 42 -17.63 1.70 -26.40
CA VAL A 42 -17.60 2.64 -27.52
C VAL A 42 -16.44 2.22 -28.42
N VAL A 43 -16.75 1.45 -29.46
CA VAL A 43 -15.75 0.74 -30.28
C VAL A 43 -15.23 1.57 -31.44
N ALA A 44 -15.99 2.57 -31.89
CA ALA A 44 -15.54 3.56 -32.86
C ALA A 44 -16.10 4.94 -32.50
N PHE A 45 -15.31 5.97 -32.73
CA PHE A 45 -15.67 7.35 -32.42
C PHE A 45 -15.01 8.28 -33.43
N GLN A 46 -15.80 9.18 -34.03
CA GLN A 46 -15.33 10.17 -35.00
C GLN A 46 -15.99 11.52 -34.76
N ALA A 47 -15.16 12.55 -34.61
CA ALA A 47 -15.60 13.94 -34.62
C ALA A 47 -15.72 14.41 -36.07
N ALA A 48 -16.91 14.81 -36.51
CA ALA A 48 -17.10 15.55 -37.76
C ALA A 48 -16.88 17.04 -37.49
N GLY A 49 -16.37 17.78 -38.49
CA GLY A 49 -15.91 19.17 -38.34
C GLY A 49 -16.97 20.20 -37.89
N ASP A 50 -18.25 19.83 -37.91
CA ASP A 50 -19.38 20.72 -37.66
C ASP A 50 -20.05 20.51 -36.28
N GLY A 51 -19.30 20.00 -35.29
CA GLY A 51 -19.82 19.75 -33.93
C GLY A 51 -20.74 18.51 -33.81
N GLU A 52 -20.74 17.66 -34.84
CA GLU A 52 -21.41 16.35 -34.87
C GLU A 52 -20.40 15.24 -34.51
N MET A 53 -20.76 14.40 -33.56
CA MET A 53 -19.95 13.26 -33.10
C MET A 53 -20.67 11.97 -33.43
N LYS A 54 -20.04 11.13 -34.25
CA LYS A 54 -20.57 9.80 -34.61
C LYS A 54 -19.81 8.73 -33.85
N ALA A 55 -20.55 7.82 -33.24
CA ALA A 55 -19.95 6.75 -32.46
C ALA A 55 -20.71 5.44 -32.62
N ILE A 56 -19.96 4.34 -32.54
CA ILE A 56 -20.47 2.99 -32.60
C ILE A 56 -20.33 2.37 -31.21
N VAL A 57 -21.45 1.90 -30.63
CA VAL A 57 -21.50 1.35 -29.26
C VAL A 57 -21.93 -0.12 -29.29
N SER A 58 -21.09 -0.99 -28.73
CA SER A 58 -21.34 -2.43 -28.62
C SER A 58 -22.23 -2.75 -27.40
N GLY A 59 -23.44 -3.24 -27.65
CA GLY A 59 -24.41 -3.70 -26.64
C GLY A 59 -24.80 -5.18 -26.84
N SER A 60 -26.10 -5.45 -26.91
CA SER A 60 -26.62 -6.74 -27.41
C SER A 60 -26.39 -6.91 -28.91
N GLU A 61 -26.42 -5.78 -29.62
CA GLU A 61 -26.03 -5.58 -31.01
C GLU A 61 -25.16 -4.32 -31.06
N VAL A 62 -24.69 -3.97 -32.25
CA VAL A 62 -23.92 -2.74 -32.47
C VAL A 62 -24.91 -1.61 -32.80
N TYR A 63 -24.76 -0.47 -32.11
CA TYR A 63 -25.67 0.67 -32.22
C TYR A 63 -24.93 1.93 -32.67
N ASP A 64 -25.50 2.64 -33.63
CA ASP A 64 -25.04 3.94 -34.09
C ASP A 64 -25.61 5.07 -33.21
N VAL A 65 -24.72 5.95 -32.75
CA VAL A 65 -25.04 7.08 -31.87
C VAL A 65 -24.52 8.37 -32.50
N ASN A 66 -25.40 9.35 -32.67
CA ASN A 66 -25.07 10.66 -33.19
C ASN A 66 -25.31 11.73 -32.12
N ILE A 67 -24.27 12.46 -31.73
CA ILE A 67 -24.34 13.56 -30.75
C ILE A 67 -24.03 14.89 -31.44
N PHE A 68 -24.93 15.87 -31.33
CA PHE A 68 -24.72 17.23 -31.84
C PHE A 68 -24.43 18.20 -30.69
N LEU A 69 -23.19 18.67 -30.56
CA LEU A 69 -22.76 19.51 -29.43
C LEU A 69 -23.44 20.89 -29.41
N ASP A 70 -23.73 21.45 -30.59
CA ASP A 70 -24.41 22.74 -30.71
C ASP A 70 -25.92 22.65 -30.42
N LYS A 71 -26.51 21.47 -30.63
CA LYS A 71 -27.93 21.19 -30.39
C LYS A 71 -28.10 19.79 -29.83
N LEU A 72 -27.78 19.62 -28.55
CA LEU A 72 -27.88 18.34 -27.84
C LEU A 72 -29.28 17.71 -27.93
N SER A 73 -30.31 18.56 -28.09
CA SER A 73 -31.71 18.20 -28.37
C SER A 73 -31.94 17.41 -29.67
N ARG A 74 -31.00 17.38 -30.61
CA ARG A 74 -31.10 16.62 -31.87
C ARG A 74 -30.33 15.31 -31.86
N SER A 75 -29.61 15.01 -30.78
CA SER A 75 -28.82 13.80 -30.65
C SER A 75 -29.70 12.55 -30.57
N ASP A 76 -29.30 11.46 -31.20
CA ASP A 76 -30.08 10.22 -31.32
C ASP A 76 -29.22 8.96 -31.18
N CYS A 77 -29.91 7.85 -30.99
CA CYS A 77 -29.34 6.50 -31.00
C CYS A 77 -30.36 5.56 -31.63
N ASP A 78 -29.90 4.67 -32.50
CA ASP A 78 -30.70 3.67 -33.22
C ASP A 78 -31.15 2.47 -32.35
N CYS A 79 -30.78 2.44 -31.07
CA CYS A 79 -31.15 1.35 -30.19
C CYS A 79 -32.68 1.29 -29.93
N PRO A 80 -33.23 0.16 -29.48
CA PRO A 80 -34.67 0.01 -29.24
C PRO A 80 -35.27 1.00 -28.21
N VAL A 81 -34.41 1.60 -27.37
CA VAL A 81 -34.81 2.63 -26.39
C VAL A 81 -34.86 4.02 -27.04
N GLY A 82 -34.16 4.23 -28.16
CA GLY A 82 -34.03 5.52 -28.83
C GLY A 82 -33.33 6.54 -27.94
N ARG A 83 -34.11 7.47 -27.39
CA ARG A 83 -33.65 8.59 -26.59
C ARG A 83 -34.59 8.88 -25.41
N PRO A 84 -34.08 9.15 -24.19
CA PRO A 84 -32.68 9.07 -23.73
C PRO A 84 -32.23 7.62 -23.46
N CYS A 85 -30.98 7.27 -23.79
CA CYS A 85 -30.47 5.91 -23.59
C CYS A 85 -29.03 5.86 -23.04
N LYS A 86 -28.64 4.68 -22.52
CA LYS A 86 -27.31 4.44 -21.93
C LYS A 86 -26.16 4.56 -22.93
N HIS A 87 -26.40 4.32 -24.22
CA HIS A 87 -25.37 4.42 -25.26
C HIS A 87 -24.98 5.88 -25.50
N MET A 88 -25.97 6.79 -25.53
CA MET A 88 -25.72 8.23 -25.63
C MET A 88 -24.88 8.74 -24.46
N VAL A 89 -25.16 8.28 -23.23
CA VAL A 89 -24.35 8.64 -22.06
C VAL A 89 -22.89 8.16 -22.21
N ALA A 90 -22.67 6.93 -22.69
CA ALA A 90 -21.32 6.40 -22.88
C ALA A 90 -20.53 7.23 -23.92
N VAL A 91 -21.19 7.70 -24.98
CA VAL A 91 -20.59 8.56 -26.01
C VAL A 91 -20.31 9.96 -25.45
N LEU A 92 -21.23 10.55 -24.68
CA LEU A 92 -21.01 11.85 -24.02
C LEU A 92 -19.84 11.81 -23.02
N MET A 93 -19.61 10.67 -22.37
CA MET A 93 -18.45 10.46 -21.51
C MET A 93 -17.14 10.33 -22.30
N THR A 94 -17.19 9.71 -23.47
CA THR A 94 -16.06 9.66 -24.42
C THR A 94 -15.72 11.06 -24.94
N VAL A 95 -16.74 11.86 -25.26
CA VAL A 95 -16.58 13.28 -25.62
C VAL A 95 -15.92 14.07 -24.48
N ALA A 96 -16.35 13.87 -23.24
CA ALA A 96 -15.75 14.53 -22.08
C ALA A 96 -14.28 14.17 -21.90
N GLU A 97 -13.93 12.89 -22.00
CA GLU A 97 -12.54 12.43 -21.92
C GLU A 97 -11.67 13.02 -23.03
N GLN A 98 -12.13 13.00 -24.27
CA GLN A 98 -11.38 13.58 -25.40
C GLN A 98 -11.22 15.09 -25.30
N ALA A 99 -12.16 15.78 -24.62
CA ALA A 99 -12.07 17.20 -24.33
C ALA A 99 -11.30 17.53 -23.05
N GLY A 100 -10.65 16.55 -22.40
CA GLY A 100 -9.92 16.74 -21.15
C GLY A 100 -10.80 17.12 -19.95
N ARG A 101 -12.11 16.85 -20.02
CA ARG A 101 -13.10 17.15 -18.98
C ARG A 101 -13.41 15.91 -18.16
N SER A 102 -13.76 16.12 -16.89
CA SER A 102 -14.01 15.01 -15.96
C SER A 102 -15.32 14.27 -16.26
N VAL A 103 -15.19 13.00 -16.64
CA VAL A 103 -16.31 12.06 -16.87
C VAL A 103 -17.19 11.91 -15.62
N HIS A 104 -16.60 12.05 -14.42
CA HIS A 104 -17.33 11.93 -13.16
C HIS A 104 -18.37 13.05 -12.96
N VAL A 105 -18.18 14.22 -13.57
CA VAL A 105 -19.17 15.30 -13.53
C VAL A 105 -20.44 14.89 -14.26
N LEU A 106 -20.34 14.15 -15.37
CA LEU A 106 -21.49 13.59 -16.08
C LEU A 106 -22.10 12.40 -15.35
N ALA A 107 -21.28 11.55 -14.74
CA ALA A 107 -21.75 10.41 -13.95
C ALA A 107 -22.56 10.84 -12.71
N ASN A 108 -22.25 12.02 -12.17
CA ASN A 108 -22.91 12.62 -11.00
C ASN A 108 -23.76 13.85 -11.37
N ALA A 109 -24.10 14.06 -12.65
CA ALA A 109 -24.73 15.28 -13.13
C ALA A 109 -26.00 15.64 -12.34
N LYS A 110 -26.84 14.65 -12.04
CA LYS A 110 -28.05 14.85 -11.21
C LYS A 110 -27.75 15.31 -9.80
N MET A 111 -26.76 14.74 -9.13
CA MET A 111 -26.39 15.14 -7.77
C MET A 111 -25.80 16.56 -7.75
N ASN A 112 -24.98 16.88 -8.77
CA ASN A 112 -24.37 18.19 -8.91
C ASN A 112 -25.39 19.29 -9.22
N PHE A 113 -26.48 18.98 -9.93
CA PHE A 113 -27.56 19.92 -10.23
C PHE A 113 -28.66 19.97 -9.15
N ALA A 114 -28.96 18.85 -8.48
CA ALA A 114 -29.87 18.81 -7.33
C ALA A 114 -29.31 19.56 -6.11
N ALA A 115 -27.97 19.72 -6.03
CA ALA A 115 -27.29 20.52 -5.01
C ALA A 115 -27.29 22.04 -5.29
N ARG A 116 -27.94 22.51 -6.37
CA ARG A 116 -28.29 23.93 -6.53
C ARG A 116 -29.67 24.17 -5.90
N PRO A 117 -29.80 24.68 -4.66
CA PRO A 117 -31.07 25.24 -4.24
C PRO A 117 -31.37 26.47 -5.11
N ALA A 118 -32.65 26.64 -5.42
CA ALA A 118 -33.19 27.81 -6.10
C ALA A 118 -32.69 29.11 -5.45
N LEU A 119 -31.71 29.75 -6.09
CA LEU A 119 -31.35 31.14 -5.91
C LEU A 119 -31.66 31.88 -7.22
N GLU A 120 -32.91 31.74 -7.67
CA GLU A 120 -33.54 32.80 -8.46
C GLU A 120 -34.19 33.75 -7.45
N GLY A 121 -33.51 34.86 -7.16
CA GLY A 121 -34.06 35.88 -6.29
C GLY A 121 -33.05 36.63 -5.43
N SER A 122 -31.96 37.13 -5.98
CA SER A 122 -31.49 38.45 -5.53
C SER A 122 -30.78 39.18 -6.66
N ALA A 123 -31.27 40.38 -6.87
CA ALA A 123 -30.82 41.30 -7.88
C ALA A 123 -29.31 41.56 -7.79
N ILE A 124 -28.74 41.78 -8.96
CA ILE A 124 -27.46 42.47 -9.15
C ILE A 124 -27.57 43.83 -8.44
N GLU A 125 -27.11 43.91 -7.20
CA GLU A 125 -26.68 45.17 -6.59
C GLU A 125 -25.16 45.28 -6.72
N LYS A 126 -24.76 46.03 -7.74
CA LYS A 126 -23.46 46.69 -7.79
C LYS A 126 -23.28 47.54 -6.53
N ARG A 127 -22.43 47.11 -5.59
CA ARG A 127 -21.80 48.01 -4.62
C ARG A 127 -20.30 47.70 -4.54
N GLY A 128 -19.51 48.70 -4.93
CA GLY A 128 -18.07 48.65 -4.90
C GLY A 128 -17.53 48.61 -3.47
N ALA A 129 -16.77 47.56 -3.20
CA ALA A 129 -15.62 47.57 -2.32
C ALA A 129 -14.65 46.53 -2.89
N LYS A 130 -13.42 46.93 -3.22
CA LYS A 130 -12.36 46.01 -3.67
C LYS A 130 -12.09 44.99 -2.55
N ARG A 131 -12.77 43.84 -2.54
CA ARG A 131 -12.35 42.70 -1.74
C ARG A 131 -11.15 42.08 -2.46
N GLU A 132 -9.96 42.21 -1.86
CA GLU A 132 -8.77 41.50 -2.32
C GLU A 132 -9.04 39.99 -2.37
N THR A 133 -8.74 39.37 -3.51
CA THR A 133 -8.82 37.92 -3.66
C THR A 133 -7.77 37.22 -2.77
N PRO A 134 -8.00 35.99 -2.29
CA PRO A 134 -7.03 35.26 -1.46
C PRO A 134 -5.61 35.20 -2.05
N LEU A 135 -5.49 35.02 -3.37
CA LEU A 135 -4.20 34.98 -4.07
C LEU A 135 -3.45 36.33 -4.06
N LEU A 136 -4.17 37.46 -4.07
CA LEU A 136 -3.56 38.80 -3.95
C LEU A 136 -3.03 39.02 -2.53
N LYS A 137 -3.74 38.52 -1.51
CA LYS A 137 -3.24 38.54 -0.12
C LYS A 137 -1.99 37.67 0.04
N ALA A 138 -2.00 36.48 -0.55
CA ALA A 138 -0.84 35.60 -0.55
C ALA A 138 0.38 36.27 -1.24
N GLU A 139 0.18 36.94 -2.36
CA GLU A 139 1.21 37.73 -3.06
C GLU A 139 1.78 38.84 -2.16
N HIS A 140 0.93 39.64 -1.51
CA HIS A 140 1.39 40.72 -0.61
C HIS A 140 2.16 40.19 0.61
N GLN A 141 1.77 39.02 1.14
CA GLN A 141 2.40 38.41 2.31
C GLN A 141 3.67 37.62 1.97
N ALA A 142 3.89 37.28 0.70
CA ALA A 142 4.99 36.42 0.27
C ALA A 142 6.38 36.91 0.70
N ALA A 143 6.62 38.22 0.65
CA ALA A 143 7.90 38.81 1.06
C ALA A 143 8.21 38.63 2.56
N LEU A 144 7.18 38.37 3.38
CA LEU A 144 7.31 38.18 4.82
C LEU A 144 7.56 36.72 5.22
N LEU A 145 7.45 35.78 4.28
CA LEU A 145 7.65 34.34 4.52
C LEU A 145 8.96 34.00 5.25
N PRO A 146 10.12 34.62 4.96
CA PRO A 146 11.37 34.32 5.67
C PRO A 146 11.33 34.61 7.18
N GLY A 147 10.42 35.47 7.65
CA GLY A 147 10.26 35.82 9.07
C GLY A 147 9.06 35.14 9.76
N MET A 148 8.23 34.40 9.02
CA MET A 148 7.01 33.77 9.55
C MET A 148 7.28 32.47 10.32
N SER A 149 6.44 32.15 11.30
CA SER A 149 6.42 30.84 11.95
C SER A 149 5.74 29.79 11.07
N VAL A 150 5.87 28.51 11.43
CA VAL A 150 5.21 27.42 10.70
C VAL A 150 3.68 27.55 10.71
N PRO A 151 3.00 27.88 11.82
CA PRO A 151 1.56 28.16 11.77
C PRO A 151 1.19 29.25 10.76
N GLN A 152 1.98 30.34 10.70
CA GLN A 152 1.76 31.42 9.73
C GLN A 152 2.00 30.97 8.28
N TRP A 153 2.96 30.07 8.05
CA TRP A 153 3.10 29.43 6.74
C TRP A 153 1.89 28.59 6.36
N HIS A 154 1.30 27.84 7.30
CA HIS A 154 0.09 27.06 7.04
C HIS A 154 -1.12 27.96 6.75
N ASP A 155 -1.26 29.08 7.44
CA ASP A 155 -2.27 30.09 7.12
C ASP A 155 -2.06 30.67 5.71
N TRP A 156 -0.81 30.92 5.33
CA TRP A 156 -0.47 31.38 3.99
C TRP A 156 -0.71 30.30 2.91
N PHE A 157 -0.45 29.03 3.21
CA PHE A 157 -0.81 27.90 2.34
C PHE A 157 -2.32 27.81 2.15
N GLU A 158 -3.12 28.07 3.18
CA GLU A 158 -4.57 28.14 3.09
C GLU A 158 -5.01 29.17 2.04
N LEU A 159 -4.45 30.39 2.09
CA LEU A 159 -4.74 31.44 1.09
C LEU A 159 -4.40 31.01 -0.34
N CYS A 160 -3.34 30.21 -0.51
CA CYS A 160 -2.91 29.70 -1.82
C CYS A 160 -3.84 28.62 -2.38
N VAL A 161 -4.51 27.85 -1.52
CA VAL A 161 -5.39 26.74 -1.93
C VAL A 161 -6.88 27.06 -1.83
N GLU A 162 -7.26 28.15 -1.18
CA GLU A 162 -8.65 28.63 -1.05
C GLU A 162 -9.40 28.71 -2.39
N PRO A 163 -8.80 29.16 -3.52
CA PRO A 163 -9.47 29.16 -4.82
C PRO A 163 -9.79 27.76 -5.37
N LEU A 164 -9.20 26.71 -4.80
CA LEU A 164 -9.31 25.33 -5.24
C LEU A 164 -10.23 24.50 -4.32
N LEU A 165 -10.97 25.12 -3.39
CA LEU A 165 -11.80 24.41 -2.41
C LEU A 165 -12.87 23.52 -3.06
N ASP A 166 -13.44 23.95 -4.17
CA ASP A 166 -14.47 23.20 -4.93
C ASP A 166 -13.87 22.12 -5.84
N HIS A 167 -12.54 22.08 -6.00
CA HIS A 167 -11.88 21.12 -6.87
C HIS A 167 -11.82 19.74 -6.21
N THR A 168 -11.98 18.69 -7.02
CA THR A 168 -11.80 17.32 -6.53
C THR A 168 -10.34 17.09 -6.12
N ARG A 169 -10.15 16.64 -4.88
CA ARG A 169 -8.85 16.30 -4.27
C ARG A 169 -8.17 15.13 -4.99
N ASN A 170 -7.48 15.40 -6.09
CA ASN A 170 -6.80 14.44 -6.96
C ASN A 170 -5.36 14.92 -7.29
N PRO A 171 -4.55 14.17 -8.07
CA PRO A 171 -3.19 14.61 -8.39
C PRO A 171 -3.12 15.96 -9.13
N HIS A 172 -4.16 16.31 -9.89
CA HIS A 172 -4.24 17.62 -10.55
C HIS A 172 -4.44 18.76 -9.55
N TYR A 173 -5.29 18.57 -8.52
CA TYR A 173 -5.44 19.50 -7.41
C TYR A 173 -4.09 19.76 -6.72
N VAL A 174 -3.33 18.70 -6.43
CA VAL A 174 -1.99 18.82 -5.82
C VAL A 174 -1.05 19.64 -6.71
N LYS A 175 -1.04 19.37 -8.02
CA LYS A 175 -0.22 20.12 -8.98
C LYS A 175 -0.58 21.61 -9.02
N GLN A 176 -1.87 21.94 -9.01
CA GLN A 176 -2.34 23.34 -8.99
C GLN A 176 -2.03 24.03 -7.67
N ALA A 177 -2.28 23.37 -6.54
CA ALA A 177 -1.99 23.89 -5.22
C ALA A 177 -0.48 24.16 -5.04
N TRP A 178 0.36 23.23 -5.48
CA TRP A 178 1.81 23.41 -5.47
C TRP A 178 2.26 24.56 -6.39
N ALA A 179 1.68 24.69 -7.58
CA ALA A 179 1.98 25.81 -8.48
C ALA A 179 1.63 27.17 -7.86
N ASN A 180 0.50 27.27 -7.13
CA ASN A 180 0.12 28.49 -6.42
C ASN A 180 1.11 28.84 -5.29
N ILE A 181 1.55 27.84 -4.52
CA ILE A 181 2.56 28.00 -3.45
C ILE A 181 3.90 28.45 -4.04
N GLN A 182 4.35 27.84 -5.12
CA GLN A 182 5.66 28.15 -5.72
C GLN A 182 5.69 29.49 -6.45
N ARG A 183 4.56 29.94 -7.00
CA ARG A 183 4.48 31.18 -7.80
C ARG A 183 5.02 32.41 -7.06
N TRP A 184 4.79 32.48 -5.76
CA TRP A 184 5.14 33.64 -4.93
C TRP A 184 6.17 33.32 -3.85
N LYS A 185 6.68 32.09 -3.78
CA LYS A 185 7.70 31.70 -2.80
C LYS A 185 8.99 32.53 -3.03
N PRO A 186 9.46 33.32 -2.05
CA PRO A 186 10.73 34.02 -2.15
C PRO A 186 11.90 33.04 -1.99
N ALA A 187 13.11 33.49 -2.30
CA ALA A 187 14.31 32.72 -1.99
C ALA A 187 14.46 32.60 -0.45
N LEU A 188 14.49 31.37 0.04
CA LEU A 188 14.74 31.03 1.45
C LEU A 188 16.16 30.47 1.60
N THR A 189 16.67 30.51 2.83
CA THR A 189 17.93 29.84 3.18
C THR A 189 17.77 28.31 3.11
N ALA A 190 18.86 27.55 3.05
CA ALA A 190 18.80 26.13 2.71
C ALA A 190 17.99 25.29 3.72
N ALA A 191 18.12 25.56 5.03
CA ALA A 191 17.32 24.87 6.03
C ALA A 191 15.86 25.35 6.04
N ALA A 192 15.64 26.66 5.93
CA ALA A 192 14.29 27.24 5.88
C ALA A 192 13.49 26.75 4.66
N ASP A 193 14.16 26.62 3.50
CA ASP A 193 13.55 26.16 2.26
C ASP A 193 13.05 24.72 2.36
N ARG A 194 13.86 23.83 2.95
CA ARG A 194 13.49 22.43 3.17
C ARG A 194 12.36 22.27 4.17
N LEU A 195 12.39 23.04 5.27
CA LEU A 195 11.29 23.07 6.23
C LEU A 195 10.00 23.60 5.60
N PHE A 196 10.10 24.62 4.75
CA PHE A 196 8.96 25.17 4.02
C PHE A 196 8.35 24.12 3.07
N GLU A 197 9.17 23.43 2.27
CA GLU A 197 8.70 22.38 1.37
C GLU A 197 8.06 21.20 2.12
N LEU A 198 8.70 20.73 3.19
CA LEU A 198 8.12 19.69 4.04
C LEU A 198 6.76 20.12 4.58
N ASN A 199 6.64 21.34 5.13
CA ASN A 199 5.39 21.85 5.67
C ASN A 199 4.32 22.02 4.60
N ALA A 200 4.67 22.45 3.39
CA ALA A 200 3.74 22.50 2.27
C ALA A 200 3.21 21.10 1.92
N TYR A 201 4.06 20.07 1.86
CA TYR A 201 3.61 18.70 1.64
C TYR A 201 2.75 18.16 2.79
N LEU A 202 3.13 18.40 4.05
CA LEU A 202 2.34 18.00 5.22
C LEU A 202 0.97 18.69 5.27
N PHE A 203 0.92 19.97 4.89
CA PHE A 203 -0.32 20.72 4.75
C PHE A 203 -1.21 20.12 3.65
N LEU A 204 -0.67 19.89 2.45
CA LEU A 204 -1.43 19.29 1.34
C LEU A 204 -1.90 17.88 1.69
N LEU A 205 -1.06 17.09 2.35
CA LEU A 205 -1.44 15.77 2.86
C LEU A 205 -2.65 15.88 3.79
N SER A 206 -2.65 16.84 4.71
CA SER A 206 -3.79 17.08 5.61
C SER A 206 -5.08 17.44 4.88
N LYS A 207 -4.98 18.18 3.76
CA LYS A 207 -6.13 18.55 2.92
C LYS A 207 -6.66 17.37 2.12
N LEU A 208 -5.80 16.46 1.69
CA LEU A 208 -6.20 15.24 0.98
C LEU A 208 -6.83 14.23 1.93
N THR A 209 -6.35 14.15 3.17
CA THR A 209 -6.79 13.17 4.18
C THR A 209 -7.88 13.69 5.12
N SER A 210 -8.50 14.83 4.82
CA SER A 210 -9.51 15.45 5.69
C SER A 210 -10.87 14.74 5.63
N GLU A 211 -11.17 14.06 4.53
CA GLU A 211 -12.45 13.36 4.34
C GLU A 211 -12.39 11.91 4.84
N ALA A 212 -13.52 11.41 5.35
CA ALA A 212 -13.60 10.04 5.87
C ALA A 212 -13.35 8.98 4.77
N PHE A 213 -13.81 9.23 3.55
CA PHE A 213 -13.62 8.34 2.41
C PHE A 213 -12.69 8.97 1.37
N LEU A 214 -11.60 8.29 1.05
CA LEU A 214 -10.69 8.70 -0.01
C LEU A 214 -11.02 7.93 -1.29
N GLY A 215 -11.38 8.65 -2.35
CA GLY A 215 -11.49 8.08 -3.68
C GLY A 215 -10.14 7.50 -4.15
N TYR A 216 -10.17 6.64 -5.17
CA TYR A 216 -8.95 6.01 -5.72
C TYR A 216 -7.86 7.05 -6.09
N PHE A 217 -8.24 8.10 -6.81
CA PHE A 217 -7.31 9.16 -7.20
C PHE A 217 -6.83 10.03 -6.03
N THR A 218 -7.66 10.20 -4.99
CA THR A 218 -7.26 10.90 -3.77
C THR A 218 -6.24 10.09 -2.97
N ASN A 219 -6.40 8.76 -2.91
CA ASN A 219 -5.40 7.88 -2.30
C ASN A 219 -4.06 7.94 -3.05
N ILE A 220 -4.07 7.95 -4.39
CA ILE A 220 -2.84 8.13 -5.18
C ILE A 220 -2.20 9.47 -4.84
N ALA A 221 -2.98 10.56 -4.90
CA ALA A 221 -2.47 11.90 -4.57
C ALA A 221 -1.89 11.97 -3.16
N ALA A 222 -2.57 11.40 -2.16
CA ALA A 222 -2.10 11.37 -0.77
C ALA A 222 -0.82 10.53 -0.63
N SER A 223 -0.72 9.40 -1.33
CA SER A 223 0.47 8.57 -1.36
C SER A 223 1.66 9.30 -1.98
N ASP A 224 1.45 9.98 -3.11
CA ASP A 224 2.50 10.73 -3.83
C ASP A 224 2.99 11.91 -2.98
N VAL A 225 2.08 12.68 -2.38
CA VAL A 225 2.43 13.79 -1.47
C VAL A 225 3.15 13.29 -0.23
N LYS A 226 2.70 12.17 0.35
CA LYS A 226 3.40 11.54 1.47
C LYS A 226 4.81 11.10 1.07
N GLN A 227 4.97 10.50 -0.10
CA GLN A 227 6.28 10.10 -0.60
C GLN A 227 7.21 11.31 -0.80
N ALA A 228 6.71 12.41 -1.34
CA ALA A 228 7.48 13.65 -1.48
C ALA A 228 7.91 14.21 -0.11
N ALA A 229 7.01 14.23 0.88
CA ALA A 229 7.35 14.62 2.26
C ALA A 229 8.45 13.73 2.86
N MET A 230 8.39 12.42 2.63
CA MET A 230 9.41 11.48 3.08
C MET A 230 10.76 11.70 2.38
N GLN A 231 10.76 12.00 1.08
CA GLN A 231 11.97 12.36 0.34
C GLN A 231 12.60 13.65 0.87
N CYS A 232 11.81 14.64 1.29
CA CYS A 232 12.35 15.82 1.98
C CYS A 232 13.12 15.41 3.24
N LEU A 233 12.51 14.55 4.08
CA LEU A 233 13.09 14.06 5.33
C LEU A 233 14.33 13.17 5.15
N GLU A 234 14.49 12.54 3.99
CA GLU A 234 15.69 11.77 3.67
C GLU A 234 16.94 12.66 3.50
N ASN A 235 16.76 13.91 3.09
CA ASN A 235 17.86 14.85 2.89
C ASN A 235 18.24 15.57 4.20
N GLU A 236 19.54 15.74 4.46
CA GLU A 236 20.07 16.32 5.70
C GLU A 236 19.66 17.79 5.91
N LEU A 237 18.96 18.12 7.01
CA LEU A 237 18.63 19.50 7.32
C LEU A 237 19.87 20.25 7.86
N PRO A 238 20.36 21.32 7.19
CA PRO A 238 21.61 21.99 7.59
C PRO A 238 21.42 22.93 8.80
N LEU A 239 20.89 22.44 9.91
CA LEU A 239 20.64 23.21 11.14
C LEU A 239 21.92 23.75 11.77
N ALA A 240 23.05 23.06 11.63
CA ALA A 240 24.33 23.52 12.17
C ALA A 240 24.76 24.88 11.58
N ALA A 241 24.37 25.17 10.34
CA ALA A 241 24.61 26.46 9.68
C ALA A 241 23.51 27.50 9.97
N GLU A 242 22.31 27.05 10.35
CA GLU A 242 21.12 27.88 10.53
C GLU A 242 20.34 27.52 11.81
N PRO A 243 20.94 27.73 13.01
CA PRO A 243 20.35 27.27 14.27
C PRO A 243 18.99 27.93 14.59
N ASP A 244 18.73 29.13 14.08
CA ASP A 244 17.46 29.85 14.23
C ASP A 244 16.26 29.07 13.65
N GLN A 245 16.51 28.11 12.75
CA GLN A 245 15.47 27.26 12.17
C GLN A 245 14.98 26.15 13.12
N THR A 246 15.66 25.94 14.25
CA THR A 246 15.27 24.94 15.27
C THR A 246 13.85 25.18 15.78
N ALA A 247 13.46 26.44 15.96
CA ALA A 247 12.09 26.78 16.37
C ALA A 247 11.05 26.26 15.36
N ARG A 248 11.28 26.48 14.06
CA ARG A 248 10.40 25.99 12.99
C ARG A 248 10.39 24.47 12.89
N LEU A 249 11.53 23.81 13.14
CA LEU A 249 11.56 22.35 13.20
C LEU A 249 10.65 21.82 14.32
N LEU A 250 10.73 22.40 15.52
CA LEU A 250 9.88 22.00 16.65
C LEU A 250 8.39 22.33 16.42
N GLU A 251 8.08 23.46 15.79
CA GLU A 251 6.70 23.78 15.37
C GLU A 251 6.19 22.78 14.32
N THR A 252 7.05 22.33 13.40
CA THR A 252 6.71 21.28 12.42
C THR A 252 6.42 19.95 13.13
N ALA A 253 7.25 19.57 14.11
CA ALA A 253 7.05 18.38 14.91
C ALA A 253 5.72 18.44 15.72
N ASP A 254 5.39 19.61 16.30
CA ASP A 254 4.11 19.84 16.97
C ASP A 254 2.92 19.70 16.01
N TYR A 255 3.01 20.28 14.80
CA TYR A 255 1.97 20.11 13.78
C TYR A 255 1.72 18.65 13.45
N VAL A 256 2.79 17.89 13.17
CA VAL A 256 2.69 16.47 12.83
C VAL A 256 2.15 15.66 14.02
N ARG A 257 2.60 15.95 15.25
CA ARG A 257 2.06 15.33 16.48
C ARG A 257 0.56 15.55 16.58
N ARG A 258 0.07 16.79 16.47
CA ARG A 258 -1.37 17.08 16.56
C ARG A 258 -2.18 16.30 15.52
N ARG A 259 -1.68 16.22 14.27
CA ARG A 259 -2.33 15.45 13.20
C ARG A 259 -2.32 13.94 13.43
N LEU A 260 -1.26 13.40 14.03
CA LEU A 260 -1.11 11.99 14.38
C LEU A 260 -2.03 11.60 15.55
N LEU A 261 -2.08 12.44 16.60
CA LEU A 261 -2.79 12.14 17.84
C LEU A 261 -4.29 12.41 17.75
N PHE A 262 -4.73 13.31 16.88
CA PHE A 262 -6.16 13.56 16.69
C PHE A 262 -6.84 12.39 15.97
N LYS A 263 -7.96 11.90 16.53
CA LYS A 263 -8.71 10.77 15.99
C LYS A 263 -9.29 11.11 14.61
N SER A 264 -8.63 10.59 13.58
CA SER A 264 -9.03 10.70 12.18
C SER A 264 -8.81 9.36 11.46
N PRO A 265 -9.69 8.97 10.51
CA PRO A 265 -9.54 7.74 9.73
C PRO A 265 -8.19 7.58 9.03
N HIS A 266 -7.49 8.69 8.79
CA HIS A 266 -6.26 8.74 8.00
C HIS A 266 -5.04 9.24 8.79
N SER A 267 -5.13 9.28 10.13
CA SER A 267 -4.04 9.74 11.01
C SER A 267 -2.71 8.98 10.80
N ASP A 268 -2.76 7.71 10.36
CA ASP A 268 -1.60 6.88 10.00
C ASP A 268 -0.71 7.49 8.88
N HIS A 269 -1.24 8.43 8.09
CA HIS A 269 -0.44 9.15 7.09
C HIS A 269 0.68 9.96 7.75
N PHE A 270 0.47 10.44 8.98
CA PHE A 270 1.40 11.27 9.75
C PHE A 270 2.34 10.47 10.65
N SER A 271 2.14 9.16 10.83
CA SER A 271 3.05 8.31 11.63
C SER A 271 4.48 8.28 11.07
N ALA A 272 4.63 8.10 9.75
CA ALA A 272 5.96 8.02 9.13
C ALA A 272 6.70 9.37 9.17
N PRO A 273 6.09 10.52 8.80
CA PRO A 273 6.74 11.82 8.96
C PRO A 273 7.12 12.13 10.42
N TYR A 274 6.25 11.79 11.39
CA TYR A 274 6.56 11.99 12.81
C TYR A 274 7.81 11.21 13.21
N PHE A 275 7.86 9.93 12.83
CA PHE A 275 8.98 9.05 13.12
C PHE A 275 10.30 9.60 12.57
N GLU A 276 10.34 9.92 11.27
CA GLU A 276 11.58 10.38 10.60
C GLU A 276 12.08 11.72 11.12
N LEU A 277 11.17 12.64 11.48
CA LEU A 277 11.55 13.92 12.10
C LEU A 277 12.36 13.69 13.38
N TRP A 278 11.87 12.81 14.25
CA TRP A 278 12.50 12.51 15.53
C TRP A 278 13.72 11.58 15.43
N SER A 279 13.88 10.76 14.37
CA SER A 279 15.11 9.96 14.18
C SER A 279 16.23 10.67 13.44
N ARG A 280 15.90 11.57 12.49
CA ARG A 280 16.88 12.13 11.54
C ARG A 280 17.21 13.59 11.82
N TRP A 281 16.20 14.43 12.00
CA TRP A 281 16.38 15.89 12.00
C TRP A 281 16.48 16.48 13.40
N ILE A 282 15.89 15.83 14.39
CA ILE A 282 16.03 16.21 15.79
C ILE A 282 17.19 15.36 16.36
N PRO A 283 18.39 15.95 16.53
CA PRO A 283 19.58 15.18 16.82
C PRO A 283 19.57 14.64 18.26
N PRO A 284 20.17 13.45 18.51
CA PRO A 284 20.33 12.88 19.84
C PRO A 284 21.51 13.47 20.65
N GLN A 285 22.08 14.62 20.29
CA GLN A 285 23.34 15.10 20.88
C GLN A 285 23.17 16.36 21.76
N ALA A 286 23.82 16.32 22.93
CA ALA A 286 23.87 17.28 24.05
C ALA A 286 22.53 17.82 24.58
N ASP A 287 21.70 18.41 23.72
CA ASP A 287 20.37 18.98 24.05
C ASP A 287 19.22 18.05 23.64
N GLY A 288 19.50 16.96 22.92
CA GLY A 288 18.49 16.02 22.43
C GLY A 288 17.71 15.30 23.54
N ALA A 289 18.33 15.06 24.70
CA ALA A 289 17.67 14.44 25.85
C ALA A 289 16.53 15.33 26.37
N ASP A 290 16.79 16.63 26.50
CA ASP A 290 15.80 17.61 26.95
C ASP A 290 14.65 17.74 25.94
N LEU A 291 14.94 17.63 24.63
CA LEU A 291 13.91 17.64 23.59
C LEU A 291 13.03 16.39 23.61
N TYR A 292 13.59 15.20 23.88
CA TYR A 292 12.80 13.99 24.06
C TYR A 292 11.94 14.04 25.34
N ASP A 293 12.46 14.59 26.44
CA ASP A 293 11.69 14.81 27.65
C ASP A 293 10.56 15.82 27.44
N ALA A 294 10.83 16.91 26.73
CA ALA A 294 9.83 17.88 26.31
C ALA A 294 8.76 17.22 25.42
N GLU A 295 9.14 16.30 24.53
CA GLU A 295 8.19 15.56 23.69
C GLU A 295 7.32 14.61 24.48
N LEU A 296 7.89 13.84 25.41
CA LEU A 296 7.11 12.98 26.30
C LEU A 296 6.12 13.78 27.15
N ALA A 297 6.53 14.96 27.63
CA ALA A 297 5.64 15.90 28.32
C ALA A 297 4.54 16.43 27.41
N ALA A 298 4.85 16.79 26.16
CA ALA A 298 3.88 17.25 25.17
C ALA A 298 2.89 16.14 24.77
N LEU A 299 3.35 14.90 24.59
CA LEU A 299 2.51 13.72 24.34
C LEU A 299 1.55 13.48 25.51
N LYS A 300 2.02 13.61 26.75
CA LYS A 300 1.17 13.49 27.94
C LYS A 300 0.12 14.60 27.99
N SER A 301 0.53 15.85 27.81
CA SER A 301 -0.38 17.00 27.79
C SER A 301 -1.43 16.90 26.68
N ALA A 302 -1.05 16.41 25.51
CA ALA A 302 -1.99 16.17 24.41
C ALA A 302 -3.02 15.08 24.74
N ALA A 303 -2.63 14.02 25.45
CA ALA A 303 -3.56 12.99 25.89
C ALA A 303 -4.59 13.56 26.89
N ASP A 304 -4.15 14.38 27.83
CA ASP A 304 -5.02 15.06 28.80
C ASP A 304 -5.98 16.03 28.10
N SER A 305 -5.51 16.73 27.05
CA SER A 305 -6.31 17.71 26.31
C SER A 305 -7.32 17.08 25.33
N TYR A 306 -6.96 15.99 24.65
CA TYR A 306 -7.83 15.40 23.62
C TYR A 306 -8.89 14.47 24.18
N GLY A 307 -8.67 13.85 25.34
CA GLY A 307 -9.65 12.98 25.99
C GLY A 307 -10.21 11.90 25.03
N ALA A 308 -11.49 12.00 24.69
CA ALA A 308 -12.18 11.05 23.81
C ALA A 308 -11.76 11.12 22.32
N ASP A 309 -11.21 12.25 21.88
CA ASP A 309 -10.75 12.47 20.51
C ASP A 309 -9.28 12.05 20.30
N LEU A 310 -8.66 11.43 21.31
CA LEU A 310 -7.31 10.90 21.21
C LEU A 310 -7.28 9.59 20.42
N ASN A 311 -6.40 9.52 19.42
CA ASN A 311 -5.95 8.25 18.87
C ASN A 311 -4.97 7.57 19.84
N ARG A 312 -5.51 6.76 20.75
CA ARG A 312 -4.75 6.10 21.82
C ARG A 312 -3.62 5.21 21.29
N THR A 313 -3.86 4.47 20.21
CA THR A 313 -2.84 3.59 19.62
C THR A 313 -1.67 4.41 19.09
N ALA A 314 -1.95 5.46 18.28
CA ALA A 314 -0.92 6.34 17.76
C ALA A 314 -0.13 7.06 18.87
N TRP A 315 -0.83 7.49 19.94
CA TRP A 315 -0.19 8.08 21.12
C TRP A 315 0.78 7.14 21.82
N LEU A 316 0.38 5.89 22.08
CA LEU A 316 1.24 4.89 22.72
C LEU A 316 2.40 4.46 21.82
N THR A 317 2.18 4.35 20.52
CA THR A 317 3.25 4.09 19.54
C THR A 317 4.24 5.25 19.45
N ALA A 318 3.78 6.51 19.48
CA ALA A 318 4.64 7.69 19.53
C ALA A 318 5.48 7.73 20.83
N ARG A 319 4.87 7.43 21.98
CA ARG A 319 5.60 7.30 23.25
C ARG A 319 6.65 6.20 23.20
N SER A 320 6.28 5.03 22.67
CA SER A 320 7.20 3.90 22.46
C SER A 320 8.42 4.33 21.64
N TRP A 321 8.18 5.12 20.59
CA TRP A 321 9.24 5.63 19.73
C TRP A 321 10.22 6.55 20.47
N ILE A 322 9.72 7.55 21.20
CA ILE A 322 10.58 8.49 21.93
C ILE A 322 11.39 7.77 23.02
N HIS A 323 10.78 6.84 23.76
CA HIS A 323 11.51 6.00 24.72
C HIS A 323 12.60 5.15 24.04
N LEU A 324 12.35 4.58 22.85
CA LEU A 324 13.37 3.82 22.10
C LEU A 324 14.57 4.71 21.73
N LEU A 325 14.31 5.94 21.27
CA LEU A 325 15.35 6.91 20.92
C LEU A 325 16.21 7.33 22.11
N ARG A 326 15.63 7.36 23.32
CA ARG A 326 16.36 7.57 24.59
C ARG A 326 17.16 6.36 25.07
N GLY A 327 16.94 5.18 24.49
CA GLY A 327 17.53 3.93 24.99
C GLY A 327 16.72 3.25 26.10
N GLU A 328 15.51 3.73 26.40
CA GLU A 328 14.60 3.22 27.43
C GLU A 328 13.75 2.07 26.86
N ASP A 329 14.39 0.95 26.51
CA ASP A 329 13.76 -0.16 25.79
C ASP A 329 12.61 -0.84 26.54
N ARG A 330 12.59 -0.76 27.88
CA ARG A 330 11.53 -1.37 28.68
C ARG A 330 10.26 -0.54 28.57
N GLU A 331 10.36 0.74 28.86
CA GLU A 331 9.29 1.74 28.80
C GLU A 331 8.69 1.81 27.38
N ALA A 332 9.57 1.71 26.38
CA ALA A 332 9.18 1.66 24.99
C ALA A 332 8.34 0.41 24.66
N ARG A 333 8.75 -0.78 25.11
CA ARG A 333 8.01 -2.03 24.89
C ARG A 333 6.70 -2.08 25.68
N ASP A 334 6.69 -1.60 26.92
CA ASP A 334 5.49 -1.52 27.75
C ASP A 334 4.44 -0.61 27.09
N SER A 335 4.85 0.54 26.55
CA SER A 335 3.98 1.44 25.79
C SER A 335 3.41 0.76 24.54
N LEU A 336 4.24 0.03 23.78
CA LEU A 336 3.81 -0.68 22.58
C LEU A 336 2.83 -1.82 22.90
N ALA A 337 3.06 -2.55 23.99
CA ALA A 337 2.17 -3.60 24.47
C ALA A 337 0.82 -3.04 24.94
N GLU A 338 0.82 -1.89 25.63
CA GLU A 338 -0.42 -1.20 26.01
C GLU A 338 -1.24 -0.74 24.79
N ALA A 339 -0.57 -0.41 23.68
CA ALA A 339 -1.25 -0.02 22.44
C ALA A 339 -2.14 -1.14 21.89
N GLY A 340 -1.83 -2.39 22.23
CA GLY A 340 -2.57 -3.61 21.90
C GLY A 340 -2.47 -4.03 20.43
N SER A 341 -2.79 -3.12 19.51
CA SER A 341 -2.80 -3.37 18.06
C SER A 341 -2.07 -2.26 17.29
N PRO A 342 -0.76 -2.05 17.55
CA PRO A 342 0.03 -1.11 16.75
C PRO A 342 0.06 -1.55 15.28
N THR A 343 0.20 -0.60 14.36
CA THR A 343 0.30 -0.97 12.95
C THR A 343 1.62 -1.72 12.70
N PRO A 344 1.65 -2.78 11.87
CA PRO A 344 2.88 -3.52 11.61
C PRO A 344 3.97 -2.66 10.99
N ARG A 345 3.58 -1.63 10.23
CA ARG A 345 4.53 -0.69 9.65
C ARG A 345 5.24 0.12 10.74
N ASP A 346 4.55 0.50 11.80
CA ASP A 346 5.18 1.21 12.92
C ASP A 346 6.10 0.28 13.72
N VAL A 347 5.68 -0.97 13.94
CA VAL A 347 6.53 -1.99 14.58
C VAL A 347 7.82 -2.22 13.78
N LEU A 348 7.70 -2.40 12.46
CA LEU A 348 8.86 -2.56 11.59
C LEU A 348 9.77 -1.33 11.56
N ARG A 349 9.22 -0.12 11.65
CA ARG A 349 10.02 1.12 11.76
C ARG A 349 10.90 1.11 13.01
N LEU A 350 10.37 0.74 14.17
CA LEU A 350 11.14 0.62 15.42
C LEU A 350 12.31 -0.36 15.25
N LEU A 351 12.05 -1.52 14.62
CA LEU A 351 13.07 -2.53 14.36
C LEU A 351 14.13 -2.05 13.36
N ARG A 352 13.72 -1.37 12.28
CA ARG A 352 14.65 -0.78 11.30
C ARG A 352 15.56 0.25 11.96
N ARG A 353 15.05 1.05 12.90
CA ARG A 353 15.90 2.01 13.60
C ARG A 353 17.04 1.33 14.37
N LEU A 354 16.73 0.26 15.10
CA LEU A 354 17.76 -0.49 15.83
C LEU A 354 18.76 -1.16 14.87
N TYR A 355 18.29 -1.60 13.70
CA TYR A 355 19.14 -2.10 12.64
C TYR A 355 20.09 -1.02 12.08
N GLU A 356 19.59 0.18 11.79
CA GLU A 356 20.38 1.32 11.29
C GLU A 356 21.44 1.76 12.31
N LEU A 357 21.07 1.75 13.60
CA LEU A 357 21.99 2.02 14.71
C LEU A 357 22.96 0.85 15.00
N GLN A 358 22.83 -0.27 14.29
CA GLN A 358 23.60 -1.50 14.50
C GLN A 358 23.57 -2.01 15.96
N ALA A 359 22.46 -1.75 16.66
CA ALA A 359 22.27 -2.13 18.05
C ALA A 359 21.80 -3.59 18.15
N TRP A 360 22.65 -4.55 17.73
CA TRP A 360 22.26 -5.94 17.48
C TRP A 360 21.63 -6.66 18.68
N GLU A 361 22.11 -6.38 19.90
CA GLU A 361 21.53 -6.93 21.13
C GLU A 361 20.09 -6.47 21.35
N ARG A 362 19.91 -5.13 21.34
CA ARG A 362 18.60 -4.49 21.47
C ARG A 362 17.68 -4.96 20.35
N LEU A 363 18.17 -5.04 19.12
CA LEU A 363 17.40 -5.51 17.97
C LEU A 363 16.87 -6.93 18.19
N ALA A 364 17.69 -7.88 18.65
CA ALA A 364 17.24 -9.25 18.91
C ALA A 364 16.16 -9.32 20.01
N ASP A 365 16.31 -8.50 21.06
CA ASP A 365 15.31 -8.36 22.12
C ASP A 365 13.97 -7.83 21.62
N TRP A 366 14.02 -6.79 20.81
CA TRP A 366 12.85 -6.21 20.18
C TRP A 366 12.20 -7.16 19.17
N LEU A 367 12.99 -7.80 18.32
CA LEU A 367 12.49 -8.79 17.37
C LEU A 367 11.72 -9.91 18.08
N ALA A 368 12.27 -10.44 19.17
CA ALA A 368 11.60 -11.49 19.95
C ALA A 368 10.30 -10.99 20.60
N GLY A 369 10.28 -9.77 21.14
CA GLY A 369 9.11 -9.20 21.80
C GLY A 369 7.99 -8.77 20.86
N CYS A 370 8.33 -8.34 19.64
CA CYS A 370 7.36 -7.77 18.71
C CYS A 370 6.63 -8.79 17.82
N ALA A 371 7.01 -10.08 17.84
CA ALA A 371 6.39 -11.11 17.03
C ALA A 371 4.85 -11.12 17.19
N VAL A 372 4.35 -10.96 18.41
CA VAL A 372 2.91 -10.97 18.71
C VAL A 372 2.10 -9.93 17.95
N PHE A 373 2.71 -8.78 17.60
CA PHE A 373 2.03 -7.71 16.86
C PHE A 373 2.03 -7.95 15.34
N LEU A 374 2.78 -8.93 14.87
CA LEU A 374 2.91 -9.27 13.45
C LEU A 374 2.09 -10.52 13.09
N ASP A 375 1.53 -11.22 14.07
CA ASP A 375 0.52 -12.24 13.79
C ASP A 375 -0.69 -11.58 13.13
N GLY A 376 -1.28 -12.25 12.14
CA GLY A 376 -2.39 -11.68 11.38
C GLY A 376 -2.02 -11.08 10.02
N TYR A 377 -0.75 -10.75 9.78
CA TYR A 377 -0.40 -9.83 8.69
C TYR A 377 0.18 -10.47 7.42
N ARG A 378 0.27 -9.65 6.37
CA ARG A 378 0.65 -10.04 5.01
C ARG A 378 2.10 -10.55 4.92
N ARG A 379 2.37 -11.34 3.89
CA ARG A 379 3.68 -11.98 3.63
C ARG A 379 4.84 -10.99 3.53
N ASP A 380 4.62 -9.81 2.95
CA ASP A 380 5.64 -8.76 2.79
C ASP A 380 6.19 -8.29 4.14
N VAL A 381 5.30 -8.05 5.11
CA VAL A 381 5.66 -7.65 6.47
C VAL A 381 6.48 -8.75 7.17
N LEU A 382 6.04 -10.00 7.07
CA LEU A 382 6.73 -11.12 7.70
C LEU A 382 8.09 -11.42 7.03
N ALA A 383 8.21 -11.21 5.72
CA ALA A 383 9.46 -11.41 4.99
C ALA A 383 10.53 -10.42 5.45
N GLU A 384 10.16 -9.14 5.61
CA GLU A 384 11.04 -8.11 6.15
C GLU A 384 11.47 -8.44 7.60
N TYR A 385 10.52 -8.82 8.45
CA TYR A 385 10.80 -9.24 9.82
C TYR A 385 11.81 -10.41 9.87
N ALA A 386 11.67 -11.40 8.99
CA ALA A 386 12.59 -12.52 8.91
C ALA A 386 13.98 -12.14 8.37
N GLN A 387 14.08 -11.13 7.49
CA GLN A 387 15.37 -10.58 7.03
C GLN A 387 16.11 -9.84 8.14
N LEU A 388 15.39 -9.09 8.99
CA LEU A 388 15.97 -8.43 10.17
C LEU A 388 16.54 -9.47 11.15
N TRP A 389 15.80 -10.54 11.41
CA TRP A 389 16.29 -11.68 12.20
C TRP A 389 17.53 -12.34 11.60
N GLU A 390 17.53 -12.62 10.30
CA GLU A 390 18.69 -13.24 9.65
C GLU A 390 19.94 -12.38 9.80
N THR A 391 19.79 -11.06 9.66
CA THR A 391 20.93 -10.15 9.84
C THR A 391 21.37 -10.09 11.29
N ALA A 392 20.44 -10.05 12.25
CA ALA A 392 20.76 -10.10 13.68
C ALA A 392 21.53 -11.38 14.04
N VAL A 393 21.08 -12.55 13.56
CA VAL A 393 21.74 -13.85 13.81
C VAL A 393 23.10 -13.94 13.12
N ARG A 394 23.28 -13.32 11.95
CA ARG A 394 24.58 -13.26 11.28
C ARG A 394 25.62 -12.50 12.12
N GLN A 395 25.18 -11.46 12.82
CA GLN A 395 26.04 -10.68 13.72
C GLN A 395 26.16 -11.34 15.11
N ARG A 396 25.12 -12.02 15.56
CA ARG A 396 25.01 -12.68 16.88
C ARG A 396 24.45 -14.10 16.75
N PRO A 397 25.28 -15.11 16.42
CA PRO A 397 24.83 -16.48 16.19
C PRO A 397 24.12 -17.12 17.38
N GLU A 398 24.38 -16.66 18.60
CA GLU A 398 23.70 -17.11 19.82
C GLU A 398 22.18 -16.85 19.83
N GLU A 399 21.71 -15.89 19.02
CA GLU A 399 20.30 -15.50 18.93
C GLU A 399 19.47 -16.41 18.00
N GLU A 400 20.11 -17.36 17.31
CA GLU A 400 19.43 -18.26 16.35
C GLU A 400 18.24 -18.99 16.99
N ALA A 401 18.39 -19.47 18.23
CA ALA A 401 17.32 -20.16 18.95
C ALA A 401 16.10 -19.25 19.24
N ARG A 402 16.33 -17.95 19.42
CA ARG A 402 15.26 -16.96 19.64
C ARG A 402 14.54 -16.61 18.34
N MET A 403 15.29 -16.47 17.24
CA MET A 403 14.72 -16.34 15.89
C MET A 403 13.74 -17.46 15.59
N TRP A 404 14.15 -18.73 15.78
CA TRP A 404 13.29 -19.87 15.48
C TRP A 404 12.02 -19.88 16.32
N ARG A 405 12.12 -19.60 17.64
CA ARG A 405 10.94 -19.49 18.51
C ARG A 405 9.96 -18.42 18.02
N ALA A 406 10.47 -17.28 17.59
CA ALA A 406 9.64 -16.19 17.09
C ALA A 406 8.95 -16.54 15.75
N ILE A 407 9.69 -17.08 14.78
CA ILE A 407 9.13 -17.48 13.46
C ILE A 407 8.10 -18.61 13.63
N VAL A 408 8.39 -19.61 14.46
CA VAL A 408 7.47 -20.72 14.75
C VAL A 408 6.21 -20.22 15.47
N GLY A 409 6.35 -19.25 16.38
CA GLY A 409 5.20 -18.62 17.05
C GLY A 409 4.23 -17.90 16.10
N LEU A 410 4.66 -17.59 14.88
CA LEU A 410 3.86 -16.96 13.83
C LEU A 410 3.24 -17.96 12.84
N LEU A 411 3.40 -19.27 13.07
CA LEU A 411 2.73 -20.28 12.27
C LEU A 411 1.21 -20.26 12.51
N PRO A 412 0.39 -20.54 11.49
CA PRO A 412 0.77 -21.06 10.17
C PRO A 412 1.15 -19.98 9.14
N ARG A 413 0.94 -18.70 9.44
CA ARG A 413 1.11 -17.60 8.46
C ARG A 413 2.56 -17.40 8.04
N SER A 414 3.51 -17.68 8.93
CA SER A 414 4.94 -17.69 8.62
C SER A 414 5.42 -18.96 7.90
N GLY A 415 4.55 -19.91 7.53
CA GLY A 415 4.94 -21.24 7.03
C GLY A 415 5.94 -21.22 5.87
N GLN A 416 5.67 -20.41 4.85
CA GLN A 416 6.58 -20.27 3.71
C GLN A 416 7.93 -19.65 4.12
N ILE A 417 7.92 -18.67 5.02
CA ILE A 417 9.15 -18.05 5.54
C ILE A 417 9.94 -19.04 6.37
N TYR A 418 9.27 -19.81 7.23
CA TYR A 418 9.87 -20.86 8.02
C TYR A 418 10.55 -21.89 7.12
N GLU A 419 9.87 -22.33 6.06
CA GLU A 419 10.41 -23.23 5.04
C GLU A 419 11.67 -22.67 4.36
N GLU A 420 11.58 -21.44 3.84
CA GLU A 420 12.69 -20.75 3.18
C GLU A 420 13.89 -20.60 4.12
N LYS A 421 13.67 -20.25 5.39
CA LYS A 421 14.74 -20.10 6.38
C LYS A 421 15.34 -21.45 6.78
N LEU A 422 14.55 -22.51 6.94
CA LEU A 422 15.09 -23.83 7.28
C LEU A 422 16.07 -24.32 6.20
N LEU A 423 15.76 -24.07 4.93
CA LEU A 423 16.67 -24.35 3.82
C LEU A 423 17.93 -23.49 3.88
N ALA A 424 17.78 -22.18 4.11
CA ALA A 424 18.91 -21.24 4.19
C ALA A 424 19.88 -21.57 5.33
N PHE A 425 19.38 -22.03 6.48
CA PHE A 425 20.17 -22.44 7.65
C PHE A 425 20.59 -23.92 7.63
N GLY A 426 20.28 -24.66 6.56
CA GLY A 426 20.65 -26.07 6.42
C GLY A 426 20.00 -27.01 7.44
N LYS A 427 18.82 -26.66 7.95
CA LYS A 427 18.05 -27.43 8.93
C LYS A 427 17.21 -28.51 8.24
N TRP A 428 17.87 -29.41 7.52
CA TRP A 428 17.24 -30.36 6.60
C TRP A 428 16.20 -31.27 7.25
N ARG A 429 16.48 -31.81 8.44
CA ARG A 429 15.56 -32.70 9.15
C ARG A 429 14.28 -32.00 9.56
N GLN A 430 14.39 -30.81 10.13
CA GLN A 430 13.25 -29.98 10.53
C GLN A 430 12.43 -29.55 9.31
N TRP A 431 13.08 -29.29 8.17
CA TRP A 431 12.38 -29.02 6.91
C TRP A 431 11.55 -30.23 6.49
N ILE A 432 12.10 -31.44 6.53
CA ILE A 432 11.37 -32.67 6.20
C ILE A 432 10.21 -32.91 7.17
N ASP A 433 10.43 -32.74 8.47
CA ASP A 433 9.37 -32.88 9.48
C ASP A 433 8.22 -31.89 9.25
N TYR A 434 8.56 -30.65 8.83
CA TYR A 434 7.56 -29.65 8.46
C TYR A 434 6.76 -30.04 7.21
N GLN A 435 7.42 -30.58 6.17
CA GLN A 435 6.72 -31.06 4.97
C GLN A 435 5.80 -32.23 5.25
N LEU A 436 6.27 -33.19 6.06
CA LEU A 436 5.48 -34.35 6.47
C LEU A 436 4.25 -33.95 7.29
N SER A 437 4.42 -33.07 8.27
CA SER A 437 3.30 -32.58 9.10
C SER A 437 2.30 -31.73 8.31
N SER A 438 2.78 -31.00 7.28
CA SER A 438 1.94 -30.22 6.37
C SER A 438 1.26 -31.08 5.29
N GLY A 439 1.61 -32.36 5.19
CA GLY A 439 1.00 -33.33 4.27
C GLY A 439 1.55 -33.33 2.85
N HIS A 440 2.61 -32.58 2.55
CA HIS A 440 3.21 -32.50 1.23
C HIS A 440 3.80 -33.84 0.76
N ASP A 441 3.84 -34.05 -0.56
CA ASP A 441 4.43 -35.23 -1.20
C ASP A 441 5.82 -34.93 -1.78
N PRO A 442 6.77 -35.88 -1.77
CA PRO A 442 8.03 -35.74 -2.50
C PRO A 442 7.88 -35.47 -4.01
N LEU A 443 6.73 -35.79 -4.60
CA LEU A 443 6.40 -35.49 -6.00
C LEU A 443 5.88 -34.07 -6.24
N ASP A 444 5.50 -33.34 -5.19
CA ASP A 444 5.10 -31.92 -5.28
C ASP A 444 6.31 -31.02 -5.56
N PHE A 445 7.51 -31.48 -5.21
CA PHE A 445 8.77 -30.76 -5.37
C PHE A 445 9.49 -31.14 -6.66
N ARG A 446 10.20 -30.16 -7.25
CA ARG A 446 11.10 -30.44 -8.37
C ARG A 446 12.34 -31.14 -7.84
N ALA A 447 12.99 -31.93 -8.71
CA ALA A 447 14.24 -32.58 -8.34
C ALA A 447 15.33 -31.57 -7.92
N ALA A 448 15.33 -30.37 -8.51
CA ALA A 448 16.23 -29.29 -8.16
C ALA A 448 16.05 -28.79 -6.71
N ASP A 449 14.82 -28.80 -6.19
CA ASP A 449 14.50 -28.29 -4.85
C ASP A 449 15.02 -29.24 -3.76
N LEU A 450 15.01 -30.56 -4.03
CA LEU A 450 15.48 -31.59 -3.11
C LEU A 450 16.98 -31.92 -3.26
N GLN A 451 17.62 -31.48 -4.35
CA GLN A 451 19.04 -31.73 -4.61
C GLN A 451 19.99 -31.19 -3.53
N PRO A 452 19.79 -29.98 -2.96
CA PRO A 452 20.61 -29.50 -1.85
C PRO A 452 20.58 -30.44 -0.64
N ILE A 453 19.38 -30.93 -0.28
CA ILE A 453 19.18 -31.88 0.83
C ILE A 453 19.88 -33.21 0.49
N GLU A 454 19.71 -33.70 -0.74
CA GLU A 454 20.33 -34.94 -1.19
C GLU A 454 21.87 -34.90 -1.13
N LYS A 455 22.46 -33.71 -1.32
CA LYS A 455 23.92 -33.53 -1.24
C LYS A 455 24.40 -33.37 0.19
N ALA A 456 23.65 -32.66 1.04
CA ALA A 456 24.08 -32.30 2.39
C ALA A 456 23.70 -33.33 3.46
N ASP A 457 22.46 -33.81 3.48
CA ASP A 457 21.97 -34.85 4.40
C ASP A 457 20.97 -35.79 3.67
N PRO A 458 21.47 -36.70 2.82
CA PRO A 458 20.59 -37.64 2.11
C PRO A 458 19.82 -38.59 3.03
N GLU A 459 20.21 -38.77 4.29
CA GLU A 459 19.45 -39.58 5.25
C GLU A 459 18.15 -38.90 5.69
N ALA A 460 18.12 -37.58 5.77
CA ALA A 460 16.92 -36.81 6.10
C ALA A 460 15.77 -37.05 5.11
N LEU A 461 16.05 -37.40 3.86
CA LEU A 461 15.04 -37.67 2.84
C LEU A 461 14.38 -39.05 2.99
N LEU A 462 15.00 -40.00 3.71
CA LEU A 462 14.49 -41.38 3.77
C LEU A 462 13.06 -41.47 4.33
N PRO A 463 12.71 -40.83 5.46
CA PRO A 463 11.34 -40.87 5.99
C PRO A 463 10.34 -40.27 5.01
N PHE A 464 10.72 -39.19 4.32
CA PHE A 464 9.85 -38.49 3.37
C PHE A 464 9.43 -39.38 2.20
N TYR A 465 10.39 -40.12 1.63
CA TYR A 465 10.12 -41.07 0.55
C TYR A 465 9.41 -42.34 1.03
N HIS A 466 9.80 -42.92 2.18
CA HIS A 466 9.16 -44.12 2.74
C HIS A 466 7.68 -43.90 3.01
N GLN A 467 7.33 -42.82 3.70
CA GLN A 467 5.93 -42.51 4.03
C GLN A 467 5.09 -42.25 2.78
N ALA A 468 5.65 -41.58 1.78
CA ALA A 468 4.96 -41.34 0.51
C ALA A 468 4.71 -42.64 -0.27
N VAL A 469 5.68 -43.58 -0.30
CA VAL A 469 5.49 -44.91 -0.92
C VAL A 469 4.31 -45.64 -0.29
N GLU A 470 4.27 -45.74 1.04
CA GLU A 470 3.17 -46.38 1.76
C GLU A 470 1.83 -45.69 1.47
N ARG A 471 1.79 -44.35 1.49
CA ARG A 471 0.60 -43.56 1.15
C ARG A 471 0.07 -43.89 -0.26
N TYR A 472 0.95 -43.99 -1.25
CA TYR A 472 0.55 -44.34 -2.62
C TYR A 472 0.10 -45.79 -2.78
N VAL A 473 0.69 -46.74 -2.05
CA VAL A 473 0.24 -48.14 -2.05
C VAL A 473 -1.16 -48.27 -1.44
N LEU A 474 -1.46 -47.48 -0.39
CA LEU A 474 -2.77 -47.46 0.26
C LEU A 474 -3.91 -46.95 -0.63
N LEU A 475 -3.63 -46.16 -1.68
CA LEU A 475 -4.64 -45.72 -2.66
C LEU A 475 -5.25 -46.87 -3.47
N LYS A 476 -4.59 -48.04 -3.49
CA LYS A 476 -5.06 -49.28 -4.14
C LYS A 476 -5.48 -49.13 -5.61
N ASN A 477 -4.85 -48.21 -6.35
CA ASN A 477 -5.11 -47.99 -7.76
C ASN A 477 -3.80 -48.05 -8.57
N ARG A 478 -3.92 -48.23 -9.89
CA ARG A 478 -2.76 -48.48 -10.76
C ARG A 478 -1.82 -47.26 -10.83
N ASP A 479 -2.37 -46.05 -10.82
CA ASP A 479 -1.54 -44.84 -10.92
C ASP A 479 -0.77 -44.56 -9.63
N GLY A 480 -1.35 -44.83 -8.47
CA GLY A 480 -0.68 -44.81 -7.18
C GLY A 480 0.48 -45.81 -7.14
N TYR A 481 0.28 -47.03 -7.63
CA TYR A 481 1.38 -48.00 -7.74
C TYR A 481 2.52 -47.51 -8.65
N LYS A 482 2.22 -46.89 -9.80
CA LYS A 482 3.26 -46.27 -10.65
C LYS A 482 4.06 -45.20 -9.92
N GLN A 483 3.40 -44.34 -9.14
CA GLN A 483 4.08 -43.32 -8.34
C GLN A 483 4.93 -43.94 -7.23
N ALA A 484 4.41 -44.96 -6.52
CA ALA A 484 5.17 -45.70 -5.53
C ALA A 484 6.46 -46.32 -6.13
N VAL A 485 6.38 -46.94 -7.31
CA VAL A 485 7.57 -47.47 -8.02
C VAL A 485 8.58 -46.37 -8.36
N LYS A 486 8.11 -45.18 -8.78
CA LYS A 486 8.98 -44.03 -9.07
C LYS A 486 9.73 -43.57 -7.81
N LEU A 487 9.05 -43.52 -6.66
CA LEU A 487 9.64 -43.15 -5.37
C LEU A 487 10.59 -44.23 -4.85
N LEU A 488 10.24 -45.52 -4.97
CA LEU A 488 11.12 -46.64 -4.60
C LEU A 488 12.46 -46.61 -5.36
N LYS A 489 12.44 -46.26 -6.66
CA LYS A 489 13.68 -46.06 -7.44
C LYS A 489 14.55 -44.92 -6.90
N ARG A 490 13.93 -43.82 -6.44
CA ARG A 490 14.67 -42.71 -5.80
C ARG A 490 15.24 -43.14 -4.46
N LEU A 491 14.46 -43.86 -3.66
CA LEU A 491 14.87 -44.41 -2.38
C LEU A 491 16.06 -45.37 -2.52
N ALA A 492 16.03 -46.30 -3.48
CA ALA A 492 17.15 -47.20 -3.78
C ALA A 492 18.45 -46.43 -4.08
N LYS A 493 18.37 -45.33 -4.85
CA LYS A 493 19.51 -44.45 -5.13
C LYS A 493 20.04 -43.77 -3.86
N LEU A 494 19.16 -43.31 -2.97
CA LEU A 494 19.54 -42.71 -1.68
C LEU A 494 20.26 -43.71 -0.77
N TYR A 495 19.75 -44.94 -0.66
CA TYR A 495 20.41 -46.01 0.11
C TYR A 495 21.79 -46.37 -0.43
N LYS A 496 21.94 -46.43 -1.76
CA LYS A 496 23.25 -46.60 -2.40
C LYS A 496 24.21 -45.45 -2.06
N LYS A 497 23.72 -44.21 -2.13
CA LYS A 497 24.52 -43.01 -1.82
C LYS A 497 24.97 -42.95 -0.36
N THR A 498 24.14 -43.44 0.55
CA THR A 498 24.42 -43.51 2.00
C THR A 498 25.16 -44.79 2.42
N LYS A 499 25.57 -45.64 1.45
CA LYS A 499 26.26 -46.92 1.67
C LYS A 499 25.48 -47.91 2.56
N ARG A 500 24.15 -47.92 2.47
CA ARG A 500 23.23 -48.78 3.24
C ARG A 500 22.44 -49.72 2.34
N GLU A 501 23.12 -50.34 1.38
CA GLU A 501 22.48 -51.22 0.38
C GLU A 501 21.89 -52.49 1.01
N ASP A 502 22.51 -52.98 2.09
CA ASP A 502 22.04 -54.08 2.94
C ASP A 502 20.65 -53.77 3.54
N ARG A 503 20.48 -52.57 4.12
CA ARG A 503 19.18 -52.14 4.66
C ARG A 503 18.14 -51.97 3.57
N TRP A 504 18.53 -51.50 2.38
CA TRP A 504 17.62 -51.42 1.24
C TRP A 504 17.13 -52.81 0.83
N ALA A 505 18.03 -53.79 0.71
CA ALA A 505 17.66 -55.16 0.35
C ALA A 505 16.65 -55.74 1.35
N TYR A 506 16.93 -55.64 2.65
CA TYR A 506 16.03 -56.10 3.71
C TYR A 506 14.65 -55.40 3.67
N PHE A 507 14.64 -54.07 3.55
CA PHE A 507 13.40 -53.30 3.44
C PHE A 507 12.59 -53.72 2.20
N PHE A 508 13.26 -53.83 1.05
CA PHE A 508 12.60 -54.10 -0.22
C PHE A 508 12.04 -55.52 -0.28
N GLU A 509 12.78 -56.52 0.21
CA GLU A 509 12.27 -57.89 0.36
C GLU A 509 11.02 -57.93 1.25
N THR A 510 11.09 -57.29 2.42
CA THR A 510 9.95 -57.20 3.35
C THR A 510 8.74 -56.48 2.72
N PHE A 511 8.98 -55.42 1.97
CA PHE A 511 7.95 -54.65 1.27
C PHE A 511 7.26 -55.50 0.18
N VAL A 512 8.03 -56.23 -0.63
CA VAL A 512 7.49 -57.12 -1.67
C VAL A 512 6.67 -58.26 -1.06
N ASP A 513 7.15 -58.86 0.02
CA ASP A 513 6.46 -59.96 0.72
C ASP A 513 5.13 -59.48 1.32
N ARG A 514 5.15 -58.35 2.04
CA ARG A 514 3.95 -57.73 2.63
C ARG A 514 2.88 -57.40 1.58
N HIS A 515 3.29 -57.02 0.38
CA HIS A 515 2.39 -56.64 -0.71
C HIS A 515 2.29 -57.71 -1.83
N SER A 516 2.63 -58.96 -1.55
CA SER A 516 2.59 -60.09 -2.50
C SER A 516 1.20 -60.32 -3.13
N ARG A 517 0.12 -60.04 -2.38
CA ARG A 517 -1.27 -60.21 -2.84
C ARG A 517 -1.73 -59.13 -3.83
N LEU A 518 -1.03 -57.99 -3.92
CA LEU A 518 -1.38 -56.88 -4.80
C LEU A 518 -0.78 -57.10 -6.20
N ARG A 519 -1.42 -57.94 -7.03
CA ARG A 519 -0.92 -58.33 -8.38
C ARG A 519 -0.57 -57.12 -9.26
N ALA A 520 -1.42 -56.10 -9.27
CA ALA A 520 -1.19 -54.88 -10.07
C ALA A 520 0.05 -54.10 -9.60
N LEU A 521 0.37 -54.09 -8.30
CA LEU A 521 1.60 -53.49 -7.79
C LEU A 521 2.83 -54.31 -8.22
N GLN A 522 2.75 -55.65 -8.15
CA GLN A 522 3.82 -56.55 -8.58
C GLN A 522 4.14 -56.39 -10.07
N GLU A 523 3.11 -56.24 -10.93
CA GLU A 523 3.30 -55.94 -12.35
C GLU A 523 4.04 -54.61 -12.58
N GLU A 524 3.67 -53.55 -11.85
CA GLU A 524 4.35 -52.25 -11.99
C GLU A 524 5.78 -52.29 -11.41
N LEU A 525 6.05 -53.10 -10.38
CA LEU A 525 7.41 -53.35 -9.86
C LEU A 525 8.30 -54.06 -10.91
N ARG A 526 7.77 -55.08 -11.61
CA ARG A 526 8.47 -55.76 -12.73
C ARG A 526 8.76 -54.81 -13.89
N LYS A 527 7.75 -54.05 -14.33
CA LYS A 527 7.94 -52.99 -15.35
C LYS A 527 8.95 -51.94 -14.89
N GLY A 528 8.98 -51.68 -13.59
CA GLY A 528 9.96 -50.84 -12.93
C GLY A 528 11.38 -51.37 -12.97
N LYS A 529 11.62 -52.65 -13.29
CA LYS A 529 12.92 -53.35 -13.13
C LYS A 529 13.42 -53.34 -11.68
N LEU A 530 12.51 -53.33 -10.71
CA LEU A 530 12.86 -53.44 -9.28
C LEU A 530 12.83 -54.91 -8.81
N ILE A 531 12.03 -55.74 -9.47
CA ILE A 531 11.99 -57.20 -9.31
C ILE A 531 12.15 -57.84 -10.71
N LEU A 532 12.65 -59.07 -10.72
CA LEU A 532 12.82 -59.88 -11.93
C LEU A 532 11.49 -60.31 -12.55
#